data_AF-A0A661TMI6-F1
#
_entry.id   AF-A0A661TMI6-F1
#
_cell.length_a   1.000
_cell.length_b   1.000
_cell.length_c   1.000
_cell.angle_alpha   90.00
_cell.angle_beta   90.00
_cell.angle_gamma   90.00
#
_symmetry.space_group_name_H-M   'P 1'
#
loop_
_entity.id
_entity.type
_entity.pdbx_description
1 polymer ?
#
loop_
_entity_poly.entity_id
_entity_poly.type
_entity_poly.pdbx_seq_one_letter_code
_entity_poly.pdbx_strand_id
1 'polypeptide(L)'
;MANQYYSTVSDVIKYTGIKYDNLGLSSEGEMETMIEGWLKQVTSLINRDRGRDLLTDLNFGEKKMVDQGVEKWDELIVEGITVKIETDKYEFPKYEDRMAVNLLEISSTVGNNVIIASKLIEEDYRDLSDAKVLMIKVKPYADCDKGDIQLLLSNEVACGNVIKTMDFPEMNDDEWKLCKFYLGTNSELNEIKSIGLKLVDEVGGYFWIADIQKLVLPEGIHNIAMRACSNMVKLAYANRESPVIRIEELDAKLVEDKILTTPLKAELRLYYRKPEFAFNRAEGI
;
A
#
# COMPACT_ATOMS: atom_id res chain seq x y z
N MET A 1 -15.58 3.39 4.15
CA MET A 1 -14.68 4.16 5.04
C MET A 1 -13.32 3.48 5.02
N ALA A 2 -12.25 4.25 4.80
CA ALA A 2 -10.88 3.76 4.86
C ALA A 2 -10.59 3.06 6.20
N ASN A 3 -10.04 1.83 6.19
CA ASN A 3 -9.59 1.17 7.42
C ASN A 3 -8.52 2.02 8.11
N GLN A 4 -8.81 2.47 9.33
CA GLN A 4 -7.93 3.34 10.14
C GLN A 4 -7.02 2.53 11.09
N TYR A 5 -6.92 1.21 10.88
CA TYR A 5 -6.22 0.33 11.80
C TYR A 5 -5.61 -0.88 11.08
N TYR A 6 -4.62 -1.51 11.72
CA TYR A 6 -3.74 -2.50 11.10
C TYR A 6 -4.23 -3.96 11.13
N SER A 7 -5.27 -4.27 11.89
CA SER A 7 -5.88 -5.60 11.99
C SER A 7 -7.37 -5.56 11.61
N THR A 8 -8.12 -6.65 11.73
CA THR A 8 -9.59 -6.61 11.62
C THR A 8 -10.25 -6.95 12.95
N VAL A 9 -11.49 -6.47 13.15
CA VAL A 9 -12.32 -6.84 14.31
C VAL A 9 -12.55 -8.35 14.34
N SER A 10 -12.85 -8.95 13.18
CA SER A 10 -13.07 -10.39 13.04
C SER A 10 -11.87 -11.22 13.48
N ASP A 11 -10.64 -10.82 13.09
CA ASP A 11 -9.43 -11.54 13.49
C ASP A 11 -9.17 -11.44 14.98
N VAL A 12 -9.43 -10.28 15.60
CA VAL A 12 -9.31 -10.12 17.06
C VAL A 12 -10.33 -11.01 17.79
N ILE A 13 -11.59 -11.04 17.35
CA ILE A 13 -12.63 -11.90 17.93
C ILE A 13 -12.22 -13.37 17.79
N LYS A 14 -11.82 -13.79 16.60
CA LYS A 14 -11.38 -15.16 16.31
C LYS A 14 -10.16 -15.56 17.16
N TYR A 15 -9.18 -14.67 17.30
CA TYR A 15 -7.97 -14.93 18.07
C TYR A 15 -8.21 -14.99 19.58
N THR A 16 -9.12 -14.15 20.10
CA THR A 16 -9.41 -14.07 21.54
C THR A 16 -10.48 -15.05 21.98
N GLY A 17 -11.39 -15.45 21.09
CA GLY A 17 -12.58 -16.24 21.43
C GLY A 17 -13.60 -15.48 22.29
N ILE A 18 -13.49 -14.15 22.38
CA ILE A 18 -14.34 -13.32 23.24
C ILE A 18 -15.78 -13.24 22.69
N LYS A 19 -16.77 -13.28 23.58
CA LYS A 19 -18.17 -12.99 23.26
C LYS A 19 -18.60 -11.70 23.95
N TYR A 20 -19.64 -11.05 23.44
CA TYR A 20 -20.14 -9.79 23.99
C TYR A 20 -20.56 -9.94 25.47
N ASP A 21 -21.16 -11.08 25.83
CA ASP A 21 -21.52 -11.42 27.21
C ASP A 21 -20.31 -11.48 28.16
N ASN A 22 -19.12 -11.85 27.67
CA ASN A 22 -17.89 -11.88 28.47
C ASN A 22 -17.44 -10.47 28.87
N LEU A 23 -17.77 -9.46 28.08
CA LEU A 23 -17.43 -8.06 28.35
C LEU A 23 -18.58 -7.27 28.98
N GLY A 24 -19.76 -7.87 29.10
CA GLY A 24 -20.92 -7.27 29.77
C GLY A 24 -21.66 -6.28 28.91
N LEU A 25 -21.58 -6.49 27.60
CA LEU A 25 -22.22 -5.69 26.58
C LEU A 25 -23.59 -6.26 26.24
N SER A 26 -24.45 -5.43 25.67
CA SER A 26 -25.82 -5.81 25.34
C SER A 26 -25.93 -6.58 24.02
N SER A 27 -24.93 -6.44 23.14
CA SER A 27 -24.96 -7.01 21.79
C SER A 27 -23.56 -7.21 21.18
N GLU A 28 -23.52 -8.02 20.11
CA GLU A 28 -22.32 -8.23 19.30
C GLU A 28 -21.84 -6.91 18.65
N GLY A 29 -22.75 -6.07 18.15
CA GLY A 29 -22.39 -4.79 17.54
C GLY A 29 -21.70 -3.82 18.51
N GLU A 30 -22.07 -3.82 19.79
CA GLU A 30 -21.35 -3.05 20.82
C GLU A 30 -19.92 -3.58 21.04
N MET A 31 -19.73 -4.90 21.00
CA MET A 31 -18.41 -5.52 21.10
C MET A 31 -17.53 -5.15 19.92
N GLU A 32 -18.06 -5.27 18.70
CA GLU A 32 -17.34 -4.91 17.48
C GLU A 32 -16.91 -3.44 17.49
N THR A 33 -17.83 -2.54 17.89
CA THR A 33 -17.55 -1.10 18.01
C THR A 33 -16.44 -0.82 19.03
N MET A 34 -16.45 -1.50 20.17
CA MET A 34 -15.42 -1.35 21.19
C MET A 34 -14.05 -1.87 20.71
N ILE A 35 -14.01 -3.05 20.07
CA ILE A 35 -12.78 -3.62 19.50
C ILE A 35 -12.24 -2.70 18.40
N GLU A 36 -13.09 -2.13 17.55
CA GLU A 36 -12.69 -1.13 16.56
C GLU A 36 -12.04 0.09 17.23
N GLY A 37 -12.61 0.57 18.33
CA GLY A 37 -12.04 1.63 19.15
C GLY A 37 -10.64 1.29 19.69
N TRP A 38 -10.45 0.06 20.18
CA TRP A 38 -9.14 -0.41 20.65
C TRP A 38 -8.13 -0.56 19.52
N LEU A 39 -8.55 -1.04 18.34
CA LEU A 39 -7.69 -1.14 17.17
C LEU A 39 -7.18 0.24 16.69
N LYS A 40 -8.02 1.27 16.76
CA LYS A 40 -7.60 2.68 16.51
C LYS A 40 -6.55 3.14 17.52
N GLN A 41 -6.73 2.82 18.80
CA GLN A 41 -5.75 3.15 19.84
C GLN A 41 -4.42 2.42 19.62
N VAL A 42 -4.47 1.11 19.35
CA VAL A 42 -3.29 0.30 19.02
C VAL A 42 -2.53 0.85 17.83
N THR A 43 -3.25 1.28 16.79
CA THR A 43 -2.68 1.91 15.60
C THR A 43 -1.95 3.19 15.95
N SER A 44 -2.55 4.06 16.77
CA SER A 44 -1.90 5.26 17.29
C SER A 44 -0.62 4.94 18.10
N LEU A 45 -0.65 3.90 18.92
CA LEU A 45 0.52 3.45 19.69
C LEU A 45 1.65 2.95 18.79
N ILE A 46 1.34 2.14 17.79
CA ILE A 46 2.30 1.65 16.79
C ILE A 46 2.90 2.83 16.01
N ASN A 47 2.06 3.76 15.56
CA ASN A 47 2.50 4.93 14.80
C ASN A 47 3.46 5.82 15.60
N ARG A 48 3.12 6.06 16.86
CA ARG A 48 3.98 6.82 17.78
C ARG A 48 5.31 6.12 18.02
N ASP A 49 5.31 4.80 18.20
CA ASP A 49 6.53 4.02 18.40
C ASP A 49 7.44 4.00 17.15
N ARG A 50 6.83 3.96 15.96
CA ARG A 50 7.53 3.99 14.66
C ARG A 50 7.85 5.39 14.14
N GLY A 51 7.32 6.44 14.78
CA GLY A 51 7.48 7.83 14.35
C GLY A 51 6.86 8.13 12.98
N ARG A 52 5.86 7.34 12.56
CA ARG A 52 5.20 7.47 11.24
C ARG A 52 3.86 6.77 11.24
N ASP A 53 3.02 7.13 10.28
CA ASP A 53 1.79 6.39 10.00
C ASP A 53 2.03 5.39 8.87
N LEU A 54 1.94 4.09 9.15
CA LEU A 54 2.22 3.03 8.17
C LEU A 54 1.08 2.84 7.16
N LEU A 55 -0.10 3.43 7.39
CA LEU A 55 -1.16 3.44 6.39
C LEU A 55 -0.90 4.48 5.29
N THR A 56 -0.26 5.60 5.64
CA THR A 56 -0.04 6.74 4.74
C THR A 56 1.39 6.90 4.25
N ASP A 57 2.35 6.55 5.10
CA ASP A 57 3.79 6.71 4.87
C ASP A 57 4.45 5.32 4.94
N LEU A 58 4.13 4.46 3.96
CA LEU A 58 4.73 3.14 3.82
C LEU A 58 5.89 3.19 2.81
N ASN A 59 7.14 3.10 3.30
CA ASN A 59 8.33 3.01 2.45
C ASN A 59 9.04 1.65 2.53
N PHE A 60 8.47 0.71 3.30
CA PHE A 60 8.93 -0.67 3.46
C PHE A 60 7.70 -1.58 3.38
N GLY A 61 7.85 -2.84 3.01
CA GLY A 61 6.70 -3.71 2.91
C GLY A 61 6.96 -4.93 2.07
N GLU A 62 5.92 -5.75 1.93
CA GLU A 62 5.92 -6.83 0.96
C GLU A 62 5.59 -6.24 -0.41
N LYS A 63 6.51 -6.47 -1.36
CA LYS A 63 6.30 -6.10 -2.76
C LYS A 63 5.60 -7.26 -3.44
N LYS A 64 4.39 -7.04 -3.94
CA LYS A 64 3.67 -8.00 -4.77
C LYS A 64 3.67 -7.48 -6.20
N MET A 65 4.05 -8.34 -7.14
CA MET A 65 4.05 -7.98 -8.55
C MET A 65 2.60 -7.84 -9.04
N VAL A 66 2.34 -6.85 -9.88
CA VAL A 66 1.06 -6.63 -10.57
C VAL A 66 1.24 -6.85 -12.06
N ASP A 67 2.34 -6.34 -12.63
CA ASP A 67 2.73 -6.61 -14.02
C ASP A 67 4.26 -6.73 -14.11
N GLN A 68 4.72 -7.84 -14.70
CA GLN A 68 6.14 -8.13 -14.93
C GLN A 68 6.68 -7.44 -16.20
N GLY A 69 5.80 -6.90 -17.05
CA GLY A 69 6.20 -6.30 -18.33
C GLY A 69 6.64 -7.32 -19.39
N VAL A 70 6.29 -8.60 -19.21
CA VAL A 70 6.58 -9.67 -20.17
C VAL A 70 5.58 -9.70 -21.33
N GLU A 71 4.42 -9.06 -21.14
CA GLU A 71 3.39 -8.89 -22.16
C GLU A 71 3.27 -7.43 -22.57
N LYS A 72 2.82 -7.23 -23.82
CA LYS A 72 2.62 -5.89 -24.36
C LYS A 72 1.46 -5.19 -23.68
N TRP A 73 1.59 -3.87 -23.57
CA TRP A 73 0.52 -2.95 -23.18
C TRP A 73 -0.32 -2.56 -24.40
N ASP A 74 -1.03 -3.54 -24.96
CA ASP A 74 -1.75 -3.42 -26.24
C ASP A 74 -3.26 -3.64 -26.13
N GLU A 75 -3.83 -3.52 -24.92
CA GLU A 75 -5.28 -3.62 -24.71
C GLU A 75 -6.02 -2.46 -25.42
N LEU A 76 -5.43 -1.27 -25.40
CA LEU A 76 -5.84 -0.10 -26.17
C LEU A 76 -4.58 0.61 -26.65
N ILE A 77 -4.51 0.88 -27.96
CA ILE A 77 -3.44 1.67 -28.58
C ILE A 77 -4.11 2.69 -29.48
N VAL A 78 -3.77 3.96 -29.32
CA VAL A 78 -4.22 5.03 -30.23
C VAL A 78 -3.31 5.09 -31.47
N GLU A 79 -3.85 5.57 -32.58
CA GLU A 79 -3.06 5.83 -33.79
C GLU A 79 -1.84 6.72 -33.48
N GLY A 80 -0.67 6.33 -33.97
CA GLY A 80 0.60 7.01 -33.69
C GLY A 80 1.36 6.46 -32.48
N ILE A 81 0.82 5.46 -31.76
CA ILE A 81 1.55 4.73 -30.71
C ILE A 81 1.96 3.34 -31.22
N THR A 82 3.21 2.95 -30.97
CA THR A 82 3.67 1.58 -31.16
C THR A 82 4.17 1.01 -29.85
N VAL A 83 3.68 -0.17 -29.45
CA VAL A 83 4.10 -0.86 -28.24
C VAL A 83 4.93 -2.10 -28.58
N LYS A 84 6.14 -2.16 -28.02
CA LYS A 84 7.09 -3.25 -28.23
C LYS A 84 7.58 -3.78 -26.88
N ILE A 85 7.99 -5.05 -26.89
CA ILE A 85 8.78 -5.60 -25.79
C ILE A 85 10.24 -5.37 -26.15
N GLU A 86 10.92 -4.59 -25.33
CA GLU A 86 12.36 -4.42 -25.40
C GLU A 86 13.02 -5.54 -24.59
N THR A 87 14.03 -6.16 -25.20
CA THR A 87 14.76 -7.32 -24.64
C THR A 87 16.25 -7.04 -24.50
N ASP A 88 16.72 -5.87 -24.95
CA ASP A 88 18.08 -5.43 -24.72
C ASP A 88 18.31 -5.16 -23.23
N LYS A 89 19.24 -5.92 -22.65
CA LYS A 89 19.62 -5.82 -21.24
C LYS A 89 20.22 -4.45 -20.89
N TYR A 90 20.77 -3.72 -21.87
CA TYR A 90 21.29 -2.38 -21.64
C TYR A 90 20.19 -1.36 -21.37
N GLU A 91 18.97 -1.63 -21.85
CA GLU A 91 17.80 -0.79 -21.60
C GLU A 91 17.10 -1.12 -20.27
N PHE A 92 17.50 -2.19 -19.57
CA PHE A 92 16.86 -2.57 -18.32
C PHE A 92 17.34 -1.70 -17.15
N PRO A 93 16.52 -1.53 -16.10
CA PRO A 93 16.97 -0.90 -14.86
C PRO A 93 18.22 -1.61 -14.35
N LYS A 94 19.27 -0.83 -14.07
CA LYS A 94 20.56 -1.37 -13.61
C LYS A 94 20.32 -2.27 -12.39
N TYR A 95 20.98 -3.43 -12.38
CA TYR A 95 21.02 -4.41 -11.27
C TYR A 95 19.81 -5.35 -11.10
N GLU A 96 18.98 -5.55 -12.13
CA GLU A 96 17.89 -6.54 -12.06
C GLU A 96 17.93 -7.57 -13.19
N ASP A 97 17.71 -8.84 -12.83
CA ASP A 97 17.58 -9.97 -13.74
C ASP A 97 16.20 -9.95 -14.42
N ARG A 98 15.94 -8.92 -15.22
CA ARG A 98 14.70 -8.81 -15.98
C ARG A 98 14.79 -9.54 -17.31
N MET A 99 13.62 -9.94 -17.82
CA MET A 99 13.49 -10.60 -19.11
C MET A 99 12.96 -9.67 -20.20
N ALA A 100 12.25 -8.60 -19.84
CA ALA A 100 11.55 -7.72 -20.78
C ALA A 100 11.19 -6.37 -20.13
N VAL A 101 11.07 -5.33 -20.94
CA VAL A 101 10.42 -4.06 -20.57
C VAL A 101 9.47 -3.62 -21.70
N ASN A 102 8.41 -2.89 -21.35
CA ASN A 102 7.52 -2.31 -22.37
C ASN A 102 8.13 -1.01 -22.89
N LEU A 103 8.27 -0.91 -24.21
CA LEU A 103 8.69 0.30 -24.92
C LEU A 103 7.48 0.85 -25.68
N LEU A 104 7.13 2.10 -25.39
CA LEU A 104 6.11 2.86 -26.10
C LEU A 104 6.81 3.88 -27.00
N GLU A 105 6.61 3.77 -28.31
CA GLU A 105 7.04 4.78 -29.29
C GLU A 105 5.86 5.72 -29.55
N ILE A 106 6.03 6.99 -29.20
CA ILE A 106 5.02 8.05 -29.24
C ILE A 106 5.32 8.97 -30.42
N SER A 107 4.51 8.88 -31.48
CA SER A 107 4.58 9.81 -32.61
C SER A 107 4.25 11.23 -32.15
N SER A 108 4.93 12.23 -32.72
CA SER A 108 4.63 13.66 -32.51
C SER A 108 3.25 14.09 -33.05
N THR A 109 2.51 13.17 -33.68
CA THR A 109 1.14 13.41 -34.15
C THR A 109 0.08 13.03 -33.12
N VAL A 110 0.46 12.39 -32.01
CA VAL A 110 -0.46 11.99 -30.95
C VAL A 110 -0.92 13.23 -30.21
N GLY A 111 -2.24 13.41 -30.11
CA GLY A 111 -2.82 14.56 -29.42
C GLY A 111 -2.68 14.48 -27.90
N ASN A 112 -2.77 15.64 -27.27
CA ASN A 112 -2.79 15.79 -25.82
C ASN A 112 -4.09 15.23 -25.22
N ASN A 113 -4.04 14.86 -23.94
CA ASN A 113 -5.13 14.27 -23.17
C ASN A 113 -5.68 12.93 -23.70
N VAL A 114 -4.84 12.11 -24.31
CA VAL A 114 -5.22 10.81 -24.90
C VAL A 114 -4.65 9.64 -24.11
N ILE A 115 -5.43 8.56 -23.97
CA ILE A 115 -4.93 7.29 -23.43
C ILE A 115 -4.06 6.65 -24.51
N ILE A 116 -2.75 6.57 -24.26
CA ILE A 116 -1.77 6.12 -25.25
C ILE A 116 -1.57 4.60 -25.24
N ALA A 117 -1.71 3.98 -24.07
CA ALA A 117 -1.58 2.55 -23.89
C ALA A 117 -2.41 2.09 -22.69
N SER A 118 -2.88 0.85 -22.72
CA SER A 118 -3.42 0.18 -21.53
C SER A 118 -3.09 -1.30 -21.50
N LYS A 119 -3.16 -1.86 -20.30
CA LYS A 119 -2.89 -3.26 -20.01
C LYS A 119 -3.97 -3.83 -19.11
N LEU A 120 -4.51 -4.97 -19.53
CA LEU A 120 -5.38 -5.80 -18.72
C LEU A 120 -4.56 -6.42 -17.57
N ILE A 121 -5.03 -6.26 -16.35
CA ILE A 121 -4.47 -6.91 -15.15
C ILE A 121 -5.04 -8.33 -15.04
N GLU A 122 -4.16 -9.30 -14.80
CA GLU A 122 -4.55 -10.67 -14.48
C GLU A 122 -5.43 -10.72 -13.23
N GLU A 123 -6.36 -11.68 -13.19
CA GLU A 123 -7.41 -11.76 -12.16
C GLU A 123 -6.86 -11.76 -10.73
N ASP A 124 -5.76 -12.48 -10.49
CA ASP A 124 -5.11 -12.61 -9.18
C ASP A 124 -4.49 -11.30 -8.66
N TYR A 125 -4.31 -10.30 -9.54
CA TYR A 125 -3.69 -9.01 -9.21
C TYR A 125 -4.63 -7.80 -9.28
N ARG A 126 -5.94 -8.03 -9.51
CA ARG A 126 -6.93 -6.94 -9.66
C ARG A 126 -7.31 -6.22 -8.37
N ASP A 127 -7.16 -6.89 -7.24
CA ASP A 127 -7.40 -6.26 -5.94
C ASP A 127 -6.20 -5.43 -5.52
N LEU A 128 -6.34 -4.11 -5.57
CA LEU A 128 -5.38 -3.12 -5.08
C LEU A 128 -5.88 -2.42 -3.81
N SER A 129 -6.94 -2.90 -3.17
CA SER A 129 -7.50 -2.28 -1.95
C SER A 129 -6.60 -2.46 -0.72
N ASP A 130 -5.76 -3.50 -0.71
CA ASP A 130 -4.73 -3.75 0.30
C ASP A 130 -3.46 -2.91 0.07
N ALA A 131 -3.22 -2.49 -1.17
CA ALA A 131 -2.04 -1.73 -1.59
C ALA A 131 -2.02 -0.34 -0.97
N LYS A 132 -0.88 0.05 -0.40
CA LYS A 132 -0.67 1.43 0.10
C LYS A 132 0.01 2.30 -0.93
N VAL A 133 0.96 1.71 -1.64
CA VAL A 133 1.74 2.37 -2.68
C VAL A 133 1.77 1.49 -3.92
N LEU A 134 1.48 2.06 -5.08
CA LEU A 134 1.78 1.46 -6.37
C LEU A 134 3.15 1.97 -6.82
N MET A 135 4.03 1.06 -7.20
CA MET A 135 5.37 1.37 -7.66
C MET A 135 5.48 0.97 -9.12
N ILE A 136 6.07 1.85 -9.92
CA ILE A 136 6.36 1.59 -11.33
C ILE A 136 7.78 2.09 -11.60
N LYS A 137 8.53 1.36 -12.42
CA LYS A 137 9.76 1.91 -12.99
C LYS A 137 9.47 2.42 -14.37
N VAL A 138 9.94 3.63 -14.63
CA VAL A 138 9.82 4.27 -15.93
C VAL A 138 11.12 4.94 -16.31
N LYS A 139 11.35 5.08 -17.59
CA LYS A 139 12.45 5.85 -18.17
C LYS A 139 11.84 6.62 -19.34
N PRO A 140 11.86 7.96 -19.34
CA PRO A 140 11.44 8.73 -20.50
C PRO A 140 12.62 8.96 -21.44
N TYR A 141 12.33 9.19 -22.73
CA TYR A 141 13.36 9.57 -23.71
C TYR A 141 13.76 11.05 -23.63
N ALA A 142 12.83 11.90 -23.19
CA ALA A 142 13.02 13.33 -23.01
C ALA A 142 12.62 13.72 -21.58
N ASP A 143 13.02 14.90 -21.14
CA ASP A 143 12.55 15.44 -19.88
C ASP A 143 11.01 15.51 -19.87
N CYS A 144 10.41 15.08 -18.78
CA CYS A 144 8.97 15.19 -18.55
C CYS A 144 8.73 16.05 -17.33
N ASP A 145 7.90 17.06 -17.48
CA ASP A 145 7.38 17.82 -16.36
C ASP A 145 6.37 16.97 -15.57
N LYS A 146 6.14 17.38 -14.32
CA LYS A 146 5.17 16.72 -13.47
C LYS A 146 3.77 16.83 -14.09
N GLY A 147 3.16 15.68 -14.37
CA GLY A 147 1.79 15.59 -14.89
C GLY A 147 1.67 15.48 -16.40
N ASP A 148 2.78 15.55 -17.14
CA ASP A 148 2.77 15.34 -18.60
C ASP A 148 2.28 13.95 -18.98
N ILE A 149 2.57 12.97 -18.12
CA ILE A 149 2.06 11.61 -18.21
C ILE A 149 1.28 11.30 -16.93
N GLN A 150 0.15 10.63 -17.10
CA GLN A 150 -0.73 10.18 -16.03
C GLN A 150 -0.89 8.67 -16.05
N LEU A 151 -0.84 8.06 -14.86
CA LEU A 151 -1.23 6.67 -14.64
C LEU A 151 -2.73 6.61 -14.31
N LEU A 152 -3.45 5.74 -15.01
CA LEU A 152 -4.88 5.51 -14.84
C LEU A 152 -5.12 4.11 -14.25
N LEU A 153 -6.00 4.02 -13.27
CA LEU A 153 -6.55 2.76 -12.76
C LEU A 153 -8.04 2.70 -13.09
N SER A 154 -8.49 1.60 -13.69
CA SER A 154 -9.87 1.42 -14.13
C SER A 154 -10.43 0.07 -13.70
N ASN A 155 -11.72 0.04 -13.35
CA ASN A 155 -12.48 -1.20 -13.11
C ASN A 155 -13.14 -1.77 -14.38
N GLU A 156 -12.85 -1.19 -15.54
CA GLU A 156 -13.24 -1.71 -16.84
C GLU A 156 -11.99 -2.00 -17.69
N VAL A 157 -12.19 -2.76 -18.75
CA VAL A 157 -11.16 -3.01 -19.77
C VAL A 157 -10.85 -1.73 -20.54
N ALA A 158 -9.65 -1.63 -21.10
CA ALA A 158 -9.19 -0.52 -21.94
C ALA A 158 -9.36 0.87 -21.28
N CYS A 159 -9.32 0.92 -19.96
CA CYS A 159 -9.59 2.11 -19.16
C CYS A 159 -10.97 2.77 -19.41
N GLY A 160 -12.01 1.98 -19.70
CA GLY A 160 -13.38 2.47 -19.99
C GLY A 160 -14.02 3.29 -18.85
N ASN A 161 -13.70 2.97 -17.60
CA ASN A 161 -14.15 3.71 -16.43
C ASN A 161 -13.00 3.94 -15.44
N VAL A 162 -12.40 5.12 -15.47
CA VAL A 162 -11.24 5.46 -14.64
C VAL A 162 -11.66 5.79 -13.22
N ILE A 163 -11.16 5.01 -12.26
CA ILE A 163 -11.40 5.22 -10.81
C ILE A 163 -10.38 6.21 -10.24
N LYS A 164 -9.12 6.10 -10.66
CA LYS A 164 -8.03 6.91 -10.10
C LYS A 164 -7.03 7.33 -11.16
N THR A 165 -6.69 8.61 -11.14
CA THR A 165 -5.67 9.24 -11.99
C THR A 165 -4.54 9.73 -11.11
N MET A 166 -3.30 9.49 -11.52
CA MET A 166 -2.10 9.86 -10.76
C MET A 166 -1.05 10.44 -11.70
N ASP A 167 -0.56 11.63 -11.38
CA ASP A 167 0.47 12.30 -12.17
C ASP A 167 1.84 11.68 -11.92
N PHE A 168 2.56 11.36 -12.99
CA PHE A 168 3.98 11.07 -12.86
C PHE A 168 4.73 12.31 -12.31
N PRO A 169 5.74 12.12 -11.44
CA PRO A 169 6.61 13.22 -11.04
C PRO A 169 7.42 13.71 -12.25
N GLU A 170 8.09 14.84 -12.09
CA GLU A 170 9.13 15.28 -13.03
C GLU A 170 10.16 14.16 -13.24
N MET A 171 10.61 13.91 -14.45
CA MET A 171 11.56 12.85 -14.81
C MET A 171 12.58 13.40 -15.80
N ASN A 172 13.85 13.06 -15.59
CA ASN A 172 14.92 13.43 -16.52
C ASN A 172 14.98 12.43 -17.67
N ASP A 173 15.45 12.91 -18.81
CA ASP A 173 15.74 12.12 -19.99
C ASP A 173 16.69 10.93 -19.72
N ASP A 174 16.43 9.80 -20.38
CA ASP A 174 17.26 8.58 -20.39
C ASP A 174 17.59 7.97 -19.01
N GLU A 175 16.92 8.42 -17.94
CA GLU A 175 17.14 7.96 -16.58
C GLU A 175 15.98 7.10 -16.05
N TRP A 176 16.29 5.88 -15.61
CA TRP A 176 15.33 5.04 -14.90
C TRP A 176 14.95 5.65 -13.54
N LYS A 177 13.66 5.92 -13.37
CA LYS A 177 13.06 6.41 -12.13
C LYS A 177 12.07 5.41 -11.55
N LEU A 178 12.15 5.22 -10.23
CA LEU A 178 11.13 4.50 -9.48
C LEU A 178 10.05 5.50 -9.04
N CYS A 179 8.91 5.50 -9.73
CA CYS A 179 7.76 6.32 -9.37
C CYS A 179 6.89 5.57 -8.35
N LYS A 180 6.46 6.29 -7.31
CA LYS A 180 5.67 5.77 -6.20
C LYS A 180 4.38 6.56 -6.11
N PHE A 181 3.25 5.89 -6.28
CA PHE A 181 1.94 6.50 -6.21
C PHE A 181 1.21 6.04 -4.96
N TYR A 182 0.77 7.00 -4.17
CA TYR A 182 0.03 6.70 -2.95
C TYR A 182 -1.43 6.34 -3.29
N LEU A 183 -1.78 5.08 -3.06
CA LEU A 183 -3.14 4.58 -3.26
C LEU A 183 -4.03 4.90 -2.06
N GLY A 184 -3.44 4.90 -0.86
CA GLY A 184 -4.16 5.01 0.40
C GLY A 184 -5.09 3.82 0.64
N THR A 185 -5.96 3.95 1.63
CA THR A 185 -6.98 2.95 1.94
C THR A 185 -8.26 3.23 1.17
N ASN A 186 -8.30 2.81 -0.10
CA ASN A 186 -9.50 2.94 -0.94
C ASN A 186 -10.12 1.57 -1.26
N SER A 187 -11.32 1.32 -0.74
CA SER A 187 -12.09 0.09 -0.99
C SER A 187 -12.61 -0.02 -2.43
N GLU A 188 -12.65 1.08 -3.18
CA GLU A 188 -13.05 1.09 -4.60
C GLU A 188 -11.99 0.47 -5.51
N LEU A 189 -10.78 0.22 -4.99
CA LEU A 189 -9.67 -0.38 -5.74
C LEU A 189 -9.66 -1.92 -5.64
N ASN A 190 -10.79 -2.55 -5.29
CA ASN A 190 -10.89 -4.00 -5.10
C ASN A 190 -11.05 -4.80 -6.41
N GLU A 191 -11.37 -4.14 -7.52
CA GLU A 191 -11.58 -4.79 -8.82
C GLU A 191 -11.02 -3.92 -9.97
N ILE A 192 -9.71 -3.65 -9.94
CA ILE A 192 -9.03 -2.92 -11.03
C ILE A 192 -8.75 -3.89 -12.17
N LYS A 193 -9.39 -3.68 -13.32
CA LYS A 193 -9.25 -4.54 -14.50
C LYS A 193 -8.14 -4.08 -15.44
N SER A 194 -7.91 -2.77 -15.56
CA SER A 194 -6.88 -2.25 -16.45
C SER A 194 -6.07 -1.13 -15.81
N ILE A 195 -4.80 -1.06 -16.23
CA ILE A 195 -3.90 0.07 -15.99
C ILE A 195 -3.65 0.75 -17.31
N GLY A 196 -3.79 2.07 -17.33
CA GLY A 196 -3.58 2.88 -18.53
C GLY A 196 -2.56 3.97 -18.32
N LEU A 197 -2.02 4.44 -19.44
CA LEU A 197 -1.24 5.66 -19.49
C LEU A 197 -1.99 6.68 -20.32
N LYS A 198 -2.03 7.90 -19.81
CA LYS A 198 -2.57 9.05 -20.52
C LYS A 198 -1.47 10.08 -20.72
N LEU A 199 -1.30 10.49 -21.97
CA LEU A 199 -0.47 11.62 -22.34
C LEU A 199 -1.30 12.89 -22.14
N VAL A 200 -0.84 13.79 -21.28
CA VAL A 200 -1.52 15.05 -20.96
C VAL A 200 -0.93 16.20 -21.76
N ASP A 201 0.39 16.22 -21.90
CA ASP A 201 1.12 17.17 -22.75
C ASP A 201 2.06 16.44 -23.70
N GLU A 202 2.54 17.14 -24.73
CA GLU A 202 3.33 16.56 -25.82
C GLU A 202 4.73 16.15 -25.34
N VAL A 203 4.84 14.92 -24.86
CA VAL A 203 6.11 14.23 -24.65
C VAL A 203 6.32 13.28 -25.82
N GLY A 204 6.87 13.81 -26.92
CA GLY A 204 7.27 12.98 -28.05
C GLY A 204 8.41 12.02 -27.69
N GLY A 205 8.53 10.91 -28.42
CA GLY A 205 9.68 10.02 -28.34
C GLY A 205 9.36 8.65 -27.76
N TYR A 206 10.23 8.14 -26.89
CA TYR A 206 10.14 6.80 -26.33
C TYR A 206 9.83 6.85 -24.83
N PHE A 207 9.04 5.90 -24.35
CA PHE A 207 8.75 5.76 -22.92
C PHE A 207 8.84 4.28 -22.54
N TRP A 208 9.75 3.97 -21.62
CA TRP A 208 9.95 2.62 -21.13
C TRP A 208 9.25 2.44 -19.79
N ILE A 209 8.64 1.28 -19.60
CA ILE A 209 7.88 0.93 -18.41
C ILE A 209 8.18 -0.49 -18.02
N ALA A 210 8.40 -0.72 -16.72
CA ALA A 210 8.48 -2.06 -16.20
C ALA A 210 8.28 -2.14 -14.67
N ASP A 211 8.09 -3.36 -14.18
CA ASP A 211 7.83 -3.73 -12.79
C ASP A 211 6.77 -2.87 -12.12
N ILE A 212 5.51 -3.12 -12.48
CA ILE A 212 4.42 -2.60 -11.68
C ILE A 212 4.27 -3.51 -10.46
N GLN A 213 4.46 -2.93 -9.30
CA GLN A 213 4.41 -3.62 -8.03
C GLN A 213 3.52 -2.86 -7.07
N LYS A 214 2.69 -3.57 -6.31
CA LYS A 214 2.02 -3.00 -5.15
C LYS A 214 2.83 -3.25 -3.89
N LEU A 215 2.94 -2.23 -3.05
CA LEU A 215 3.52 -2.31 -1.72
C LEU A 215 2.39 -2.49 -0.71
N VAL A 216 2.39 -3.65 -0.05
CA VAL A 216 1.40 -4.02 0.95
C VAL A 216 2.03 -3.97 2.33
N LEU A 217 1.20 -3.64 3.32
CA LEU A 217 1.61 -3.67 4.72
C LEU A 217 2.01 -5.12 5.09
N PRO A 218 3.20 -5.35 5.69
CA PRO A 218 3.62 -6.69 6.09
C PRO A 218 2.62 -7.34 7.06
N GLU A 219 2.40 -8.65 6.90
CA GLU A 219 1.48 -9.40 7.77
C GLU A 219 1.89 -9.35 9.25
N GLY A 220 3.18 -9.19 9.55
CA GLY A 220 3.60 -9.09 10.94
C GLY A 220 3.16 -7.79 11.63
N ILE A 221 2.92 -6.68 10.91
CA ILE A 221 2.28 -5.49 11.52
C ILE A 221 0.83 -5.80 11.90
N HIS A 222 0.11 -6.51 11.03
CA HIS A 222 -1.23 -6.99 11.31
C HIS A 222 -1.26 -7.87 12.57
N ASN A 223 -0.36 -8.86 12.66
CA ASN A 223 -0.27 -9.75 13.82
C ASN A 223 0.08 -8.99 15.12
N ILE A 224 1.01 -8.03 15.07
CA ILE A 224 1.34 -7.18 16.23
C ILE A 224 0.10 -6.41 16.70
N ALA A 225 -0.64 -5.79 15.77
CA ALA A 225 -1.84 -5.04 16.11
C ALA A 225 -2.95 -5.93 16.68
N MET A 226 -3.19 -7.11 16.09
CA MET A 226 -4.12 -8.11 16.60
C MET A 226 -3.79 -8.52 18.04
N ARG A 227 -2.52 -8.85 18.32
CA ARG A 227 -2.06 -9.28 19.65
C ARG A 227 -2.10 -8.15 20.67
N ALA A 228 -1.73 -6.92 20.27
CA ALA A 228 -1.83 -5.74 21.13
C ALA A 228 -3.30 -5.46 21.52
N CYS A 229 -4.23 -5.51 20.56
CA CYS A 229 -5.66 -5.37 20.83
C CYS A 229 -6.19 -6.51 21.72
N SER A 230 -5.71 -7.73 21.48
CA SER A 230 -6.07 -8.89 22.30
C SER A 230 -5.61 -8.75 23.75
N ASN A 231 -4.49 -8.06 24.01
CA ASN A 231 -4.08 -7.74 25.38
C ASN A 231 -5.07 -6.77 26.05
N MET A 232 -5.62 -5.80 25.31
CA MET A 232 -6.66 -4.90 25.82
C MET A 232 -7.94 -5.67 26.16
N VAL A 233 -8.37 -6.59 25.27
CA VAL A 233 -9.52 -7.47 25.52
C VAL A 233 -9.31 -8.29 26.79
N LYS A 234 -8.12 -8.89 26.97
CA LYS A 234 -7.78 -9.68 28.16
C LYS A 234 -7.78 -8.84 29.43
N LEU A 235 -7.25 -7.61 29.38
CA LEU A 235 -7.26 -6.67 30.50
C LEU A 235 -8.68 -6.28 30.88
N ALA A 236 -9.53 -5.95 29.89
CA ALA A 236 -10.93 -5.62 30.13
C ALA A 236 -11.70 -6.79 30.76
N TYR A 237 -11.49 -8.01 30.24
CA TYR A 237 -12.09 -9.22 30.79
C TYR A 237 -11.60 -9.51 32.21
N ALA A 238 -10.29 -9.45 32.45
CA ALA A 238 -9.70 -9.66 33.76
C ALA A 238 -10.17 -8.62 34.79
N ASN A 239 -10.28 -7.35 34.41
CA ASN A 239 -10.80 -6.30 35.31
C ASN A 239 -12.27 -6.50 35.67
N ARG A 240 -13.03 -7.21 34.83
CA ARG A 240 -14.43 -7.53 35.09
C ARG A 240 -14.59 -8.77 35.95
N GLU A 241 -13.87 -9.83 35.62
CA GLU A 241 -13.92 -11.10 36.34
C GLU A 241 -13.16 -11.06 37.67
N SER A 242 -12.16 -10.18 37.80
CA SER A 242 -11.35 -10.07 39.01
C SER A 242 -12.28 -9.88 40.19
N PRO A 243 -12.42 -10.90 41.06
CA PRO A 243 -13.13 -10.73 42.30
C PRO A 243 -12.39 -9.66 43.11
N VAL A 244 -13.11 -8.95 43.99
CA VAL A 244 -12.48 -8.39 45.19
C VAL A 244 -11.61 -9.52 45.77
N ILE A 245 -10.28 -9.34 45.77
CA ILE A 245 -9.29 -10.36 46.12
C ILE A 245 -9.78 -11.12 47.36
N ARG A 246 -10.21 -12.39 47.19
CA ARG A 246 -10.48 -13.25 48.34
C ARG A 246 -9.12 -13.60 48.91
N ILE A 247 -8.94 -13.35 50.20
CA ILE A 247 -7.67 -13.35 50.95
C ILE A 247 -6.85 -14.65 50.83
N GLU A 248 -7.37 -15.71 50.20
CA GLU A 248 -6.78 -17.05 50.15
C GLU A 248 -6.18 -17.45 48.78
N GLU A 249 -6.33 -16.66 47.71
CA GLU A 249 -5.69 -16.96 46.42
C GLU A 249 -4.26 -16.37 46.36
N LEU A 250 -3.28 -17.19 46.78
CA LEU A 250 -1.85 -16.85 46.84
C LEU A 250 -1.13 -16.79 45.46
N ASP A 251 -1.82 -17.09 44.36
CA ASP A 251 -1.29 -17.10 42.98
C ASP A 251 -1.71 -15.86 42.16
N ALA A 252 -1.78 -14.69 42.83
CA ALA A 252 -2.11 -13.43 42.18
C ALA A 252 -0.97 -13.01 41.21
N LYS A 253 -1.12 -13.31 39.92
CA LYS A 253 -0.27 -12.72 38.87
C LYS A 253 -0.74 -11.31 38.58
N LEU A 254 0.11 -10.32 38.85
CA LEU A 254 -0.10 -8.95 38.40
C LEU A 254 -0.16 -8.94 36.87
N VAL A 255 -1.33 -8.62 36.31
CA VAL A 255 -1.47 -8.42 34.88
C VAL A 255 -0.79 -7.10 34.53
N GLU A 256 0.24 -7.14 33.67
CA GLU A 256 0.90 -5.92 33.22
C GLU A 256 -0.07 -5.06 32.39
N ASP A 257 -0.27 -3.80 32.79
CA ASP A 257 -1.13 -2.82 32.09
C ASP A 257 -0.47 -2.25 30.82
N LYS A 258 0.35 -3.05 30.12
CA LYS A 258 1.07 -2.63 28.91
C LYS A 258 0.43 -3.26 27.68
N ILE A 259 -0.25 -2.43 26.90
CA ILE A 259 -0.84 -2.81 25.60
C ILE A 259 0.25 -3.33 24.64
N LEU A 260 1.31 -2.53 24.47
CA LEU A 260 2.53 -2.91 23.73
C LEU A 260 3.55 -3.52 24.69
N THR A 261 3.47 -4.83 24.85
CA THR A 261 4.41 -5.62 25.67
C THR A 261 5.82 -5.61 25.08
N THR A 262 6.83 -5.94 25.90
CA THR A 262 8.24 -6.01 25.46
C THR A 262 8.44 -6.93 24.24
N PRO A 263 7.83 -8.13 24.17
CA PRO A 263 7.90 -8.97 22.96
C PRO A 263 7.33 -8.29 21.71
N LEU A 264 6.17 -7.63 21.82
CA LEU A 264 5.56 -6.93 20.67
C LEU A 264 6.42 -5.78 20.19
N LYS A 265 7.07 -5.05 21.11
CA LYS A 265 8.04 -4.00 20.75
C LYS A 265 9.29 -4.58 20.08
N ALA A 266 9.75 -5.76 20.50
CA ALA A 266 10.88 -6.44 19.88
C ALA A 266 10.56 -6.85 18.44
N GLU A 267 9.37 -7.39 18.18
CA GLU A 267 8.89 -7.69 16.82
C GLU A 267 8.71 -6.40 15.99
N LEU A 268 8.15 -5.34 16.59
CA LEU A 268 7.94 -4.06 15.91
C LEU A 268 9.26 -3.39 15.48
N ARG A 269 10.39 -3.70 16.14
CA ARG A 269 11.72 -3.20 15.76
C ARG A 269 12.22 -3.75 14.43
N LEU A 270 11.66 -4.86 13.93
CA LEU A 270 11.96 -5.38 12.60
C LEU A 270 11.50 -4.43 11.48
N TYR A 271 10.58 -3.52 11.80
CA TYR A 271 10.03 -2.54 10.86
C TYR A 271 10.66 -1.17 11.07
N TYR A 272 11.08 -0.55 9.97
CA TYR A 272 11.85 0.69 9.98
C TYR A 272 11.11 1.84 10.69
N ARG A 273 11.74 2.35 11.75
CA ARG A 273 11.36 3.62 12.39
C ARG A 273 11.76 4.77 11.49
N LYS A 274 10.91 5.80 11.35
CA LYS A 274 11.29 7.03 10.67
C LYS A 274 12.32 7.77 11.54
N PRO A 275 13.50 8.13 11.02
CA PRO A 275 14.47 8.89 11.79
C PRO A 275 13.88 10.26 12.17
N GLU A 276 14.12 10.70 13.41
CA GLU A 276 13.59 11.98 13.92
C GLU A 276 14.35 13.20 13.36
N PHE A 277 15.49 12.98 12.69
CA PHE A 277 16.30 14.03 12.09
C PHE A 277 16.18 13.99 10.55
N ALA A 278 15.74 15.10 9.96
CA ALA A 278 15.79 15.35 8.54
C ALA A 278 17.07 16.16 8.22
N PHE A 279 17.87 15.69 7.26
CA PHE A 279 18.93 16.52 6.69
C PHE A 279 18.27 17.56 5.78
N ASN A 280 18.05 18.77 6.29
CA ASN A 280 17.75 19.91 5.42
C ASN A 280 19.02 20.23 4.66
N ARG A 281 19.03 19.96 3.34
CA ARG A 281 20.05 20.52 2.46
C ARG A 281 19.82 22.03 2.48
N ALA A 282 20.71 22.78 3.11
CA ALA A 282 20.70 24.23 2.99
C ALA A 282 20.95 24.53 1.51
N GLU A 283 19.90 24.93 0.78
CA GLU A 283 20.07 25.61 -0.48
C GLU A 283 20.87 26.87 -0.17
N GLY A 284 22.12 26.90 -0.61
CA GLY A 284 23.00 28.05 -0.44
C GLY A 284 22.35 29.26 -1.08
N ILE A 285 22.25 30.33 -0.30
CA ILE A 285 21.90 31.68 -0.74
C ILE A 285 22.92 32.16 -1.78
#